data_AF-A0A9W2ZPH5-F1
#
_entry.id   AF-A0A9W2ZPH5-F1
#
_cell.length_a   1.000
_cell.length_b   1.000
_cell.length_c   1.000
_cell.angle_alpha   90.00
_cell.angle_beta   90.00
_cell.angle_gamma   90.00
#
_symmetry.space_group_name_H-M   'P 1'
#
loop_
_entity.id
_entity.type
_entity.pdbx_description
1 polymer ?
#
loop_
_entity_poly.entity_id
_entity_poly.type
_entity_poly.pdbx_seq_one_letter_code
_entity_poly.pdbx_strand_id
1 'polypeptide(L)'
;MASQTSDVKVYIYDISMGMARAMSQGILGRQINGIWHTGIVVYGQEYFFGGSSGIEACSPGGTVLGNPLEIVNLGQTEIPFDVFMDYLHELSITTYKPESYHLFHHNCNNFSSEVAQFLTGKDIPSHITSLPQEVLSTPFGAMIQPFVEAMHVQGGHSPFQ
;
A
#
# COMPACT_ATOMS: atom_id res chain seq x y z
N MET A 1 4.98 -13.09 32.39
CA MET A 1 4.30 -11.90 31.84
C MET A 1 3.92 -12.28 30.42
N ALA A 2 2.64 -12.23 30.04
CA ALA A 2 2.27 -12.52 28.66
C ALA A 2 2.87 -11.44 27.75
N SER A 3 3.53 -11.81 26.66
CA SER A 3 3.88 -10.86 25.60
C SER A 3 2.57 -10.26 25.09
N GLN A 4 2.47 -8.93 25.06
CA GLN A 4 1.33 -8.26 24.43
C GLN A 4 1.54 -8.32 22.93
N THR A 5 0.74 -9.14 22.26
CA THR A 5 0.75 -9.29 20.80
C THR A 5 -0.32 -8.41 20.15
N SER A 6 -0.01 -7.82 19.01
CA SER A 6 -0.96 -7.06 18.18
C SER A 6 -1.23 -7.76 16.85
N ASP A 7 -2.49 -7.81 16.42
CA ASP A 7 -2.85 -8.34 15.10
C ASP A 7 -2.34 -7.42 13.99
N VAL A 8 -1.80 -8.03 12.93
CA VAL A 8 -1.30 -7.34 11.74
C VAL A 8 -2.11 -7.80 10.53
N LYS A 9 -2.66 -6.84 9.78
CA LYS A 9 -3.43 -7.09 8.56
C LYS A 9 -2.90 -6.23 7.43
N VAL A 10 -3.12 -6.65 6.19
CA VAL A 10 -3.00 -5.79 5.02
C VAL A 10 -4.39 -5.58 4.43
N TYR A 11 -4.73 -4.32 4.18
CA TYR A 11 -5.93 -3.91 3.48
C TYR A 11 -5.58 -3.72 2.01
N ILE A 12 -6.39 -4.27 1.11
CA ILE A 12 -6.15 -4.28 -0.34
C ILE A 12 -7.31 -3.57 -1.02
N TYR A 13 -6.97 -2.62 -1.89
CA TYR A 13 -7.91 -1.78 -2.62
C TYR A 13 -7.63 -1.84 -4.12
N ASP A 14 -8.68 -1.71 -4.94
CA ASP A 14 -8.55 -1.43 -6.37
C ASP A 14 -8.78 0.07 -6.61
N ILE A 15 -7.70 0.81 -6.87
CA ILE A 15 -7.80 2.25 -7.12
C ILE A 15 -8.50 2.55 -8.44
N SER A 16 -8.58 1.58 -9.36
CA SER A 16 -9.33 1.74 -10.61
C SER A 16 -10.85 1.58 -10.41
N MET A 17 -11.31 1.18 -9.22
CA MET A 17 -12.73 0.95 -8.92
C MET A 17 -13.42 0.04 -9.96
N GLY A 18 -12.73 -1.03 -10.37
CA GLY A 18 -13.22 -1.98 -11.36
C GLY A 18 -13.02 -1.57 -12.83
N MET A 19 -12.57 -0.34 -13.12
CA MET A 19 -12.32 0.10 -14.50
C MET A 19 -11.21 -0.71 -15.16
N ALA A 20 -10.12 -1.03 -14.45
CA ALA A 20 -9.05 -1.86 -15.00
C ALA A 20 -9.59 -3.23 -15.41
N ARG A 21 -10.47 -3.83 -14.58
CA ARG A 21 -11.14 -5.09 -14.90
C ARG A 21 -12.05 -4.98 -16.11
N ALA A 22 -12.84 -3.92 -16.22
CA ALA A 22 -13.79 -3.75 -17.32
C ALA A 22 -13.13 -3.49 -18.68
N MET A 23 -12.02 -2.76 -18.70
CA MET A 23 -11.46 -2.19 -19.93
C MET A 23 -10.19 -2.89 -20.43
N SER A 24 -9.46 -3.56 -19.54
CA SER A 24 -8.15 -4.14 -19.87
C SER A 24 -8.18 -5.11 -21.04
N GLN A 25 -9.14 -6.03 -21.12
CA GLN A 25 -9.18 -7.01 -22.21
C GLN A 25 -9.32 -6.34 -23.59
N GLY A 26 -10.15 -5.30 -23.71
CA GLY A 26 -10.40 -4.60 -24.97
C GLY A 26 -9.27 -3.66 -25.39
N ILE A 27 -8.57 -3.07 -24.41
CA ILE A 27 -7.49 -2.10 -24.68
C ILE A 27 -6.12 -2.79 -24.77
N LEU A 28 -5.89 -3.83 -23.98
CA LEU A 28 -4.59 -4.50 -23.83
C LEU A 28 -4.52 -5.85 -24.53
N GLY A 29 -5.65 -6.40 -24.97
CA GLY A 29 -5.74 -7.79 -25.40
C GLY A 29 -5.53 -8.80 -24.24
N ARG A 30 -5.48 -8.33 -22.99
CA ARG A 30 -5.31 -9.16 -21.79
C ARG A 30 -6.06 -8.59 -20.61
N GLN A 31 -6.47 -9.46 -19.70
CA GLN A 31 -7.22 -9.12 -18.51
C GLN A 31 -6.29 -8.64 -17.40
N ILE A 32 -6.52 -7.43 -16.88
CA ILE A 32 -6.00 -6.94 -15.60
C ILE A 32 -7.16 -6.96 -14.61
N ASN A 33 -6.93 -7.41 -13.37
CA ASN A 33 -8.00 -7.56 -12.38
C ASN A 33 -8.21 -6.33 -11.48
N GLY A 34 -7.24 -5.42 -11.43
CA GLY A 34 -7.30 -4.19 -10.63
C GLY A 34 -5.98 -3.43 -10.70
N ILE A 35 -5.97 -2.21 -10.18
CA ILE A 35 -4.74 -1.48 -9.84
C ILE A 35 -4.65 -1.45 -8.32
N TRP A 36 -3.69 -2.18 -7.78
CA TRP A 36 -3.66 -2.47 -6.35
C TRP A 36 -3.00 -1.37 -5.54
N HIS A 37 -3.70 -0.94 -4.48
CA HIS A 37 -3.15 -0.16 -3.37
C HIS A 37 -3.26 -0.98 -2.09
N THR A 38 -2.27 -0.85 -1.21
CA THR A 38 -2.26 -1.54 0.07
C THR A 38 -1.88 -0.62 1.23
N GLY A 39 -2.44 -0.94 2.40
CA GLY A 39 -2.10 -0.35 3.68
C GLY A 39 -1.98 -1.41 4.78
N ILE A 40 -1.00 -1.24 5.67
CA ILE A 40 -0.81 -2.13 6.83
C ILE A 40 -1.65 -1.64 8.00
N VAL A 41 -2.48 -2.52 8.54
CA VAL A 41 -3.30 -2.24 9.72
C VAL A 41 -2.72 -2.94 10.94
N VAL A 42 -2.29 -2.14 11.91
CA VAL A 42 -1.70 -2.59 13.18
C VAL A 42 -1.89 -1.50 14.25
N TYR A 43 -1.96 -1.87 15.52
CA TYR A 43 -2.17 -0.94 16.65
C TYR A 43 -3.41 -0.03 16.49
N GLY A 44 -4.43 -0.50 15.77
CA GLY A 44 -5.68 0.25 15.54
C GLY A 44 -5.61 1.29 14.42
N GLN A 45 -4.50 1.38 13.69
CA GLN A 45 -4.30 2.35 12.62
C GLN A 45 -3.88 1.66 11.32
N GLU A 46 -4.25 2.26 10.19
CA GLU A 46 -3.79 1.90 8.85
C GLU A 46 -2.65 2.83 8.44
N TYR A 47 -1.55 2.25 7.96
CA TYR A 47 -0.35 2.94 7.50
C TYR A 47 -0.09 2.62 6.04
N PHE A 48 0.20 3.63 5.23
CA PHE A 48 0.51 3.49 3.82
C PHE A 48 1.50 4.55 3.36
N PHE A 49 2.12 4.34 2.19
CA PHE A 49 3.00 5.32 1.57
C PHE A 49 2.23 6.07 0.48
N GLY A 50 1.97 7.36 0.73
CA GLY A 50 1.27 8.28 -0.16
C GLY A 50 2.24 9.17 -0.92
N GLY A 51 2.06 9.24 -2.25
CA GLY A 51 3.06 9.85 -3.14
C GLY A 51 3.30 11.36 -2.97
N SER A 52 2.42 12.08 -2.28
CA SER A 52 2.57 13.52 -2.04
C SER A 52 3.04 13.86 -0.63
N SER A 53 2.88 12.94 0.32
CA SER A 53 3.00 13.25 1.75
C SER A 53 3.90 12.28 2.52
N GLY A 54 4.41 11.24 1.85
CA GLY A 54 5.29 10.27 2.46
C GLY A 54 4.50 9.18 3.18
N ILE A 55 5.00 8.74 4.34
CA ILE A 55 4.26 7.79 5.17
C ILE A 55 3.05 8.50 5.78
N GLU A 56 1.88 7.95 5.55
CA GLU A 56 0.61 8.44 6.06
C GLU A 56 -0.07 7.37 6.92
N ALA A 57 -0.90 7.84 7.85
CA ALA A 57 -1.75 7.00 8.68
C ALA A 57 -3.22 7.47 8.62
N CYS A 58 -4.16 6.55 8.81
CA CYS A 58 -5.59 6.85 8.93
C CYS A 58 -6.32 5.74 9.69
N SER A 59 -7.55 6.00 10.15
CA SER A 59 -8.39 4.93 10.71
C SER A 59 -8.57 3.82 9.66
N PRO A 60 -8.62 2.53 10.02
CA PRO A 60 -8.76 1.46 9.03
C PRO A 60 -9.94 1.68 8.08
N GLY A 61 -9.69 1.79 6.78
CA GLY A 61 -10.68 2.15 5.75
C GLY A 61 -11.06 3.63 5.72
N GLY A 62 -10.22 4.50 6.28
CA GLY A 62 -10.46 5.93 6.44
C GLY A 62 -10.02 6.80 5.27
N THR A 63 -9.43 6.21 4.23
CA THR A 63 -9.06 6.92 3.01
C THR A 63 -10.29 7.17 2.12
N VAL A 64 -10.13 7.97 1.07
CA VAL A 64 -11.17 8.19 0.04
C VAL A 64 -11.57 6.91 -0.70
N LEU A 65 -10.77 5.84 -0.60
CA LEU A 65 -11.08 4.54 -1.20
C LEU A 65 -12.18 3.79 -0.42
N GLY A 66 -12.47 4.20 0.82
CA GLY A 66 -13.50 3.60 1.65
C GLY A 66 -13.11 2.20 2.13
N ASN A 67 -14.02 1.24 1.99
CA ASN A 67 -13.78 -0.13 2.47
C ASN A 67 -12.81 -0.88 1.55
N PRO A 68 -11.87 -1.66 2.12
CA PRO A 68 -10.99 -2.52 1.32
C PRO A 68 -11.78 -3.61 0.59
N LEU A 69 -11.29 -3.99 -0.59
CA LEU A 69 -11.82 -5.14 -1.33
C LEU A 69 -11.48 -6.46 -0.64
N GLU A 70 -10.28 -6.53 -0.06
CA GLU A 70 -9.79 -7.70 0.64
C GLU A 70 -9.01 -7.30 1.89
N ILE A 71 -9.18 -8.07 2.96
CA ILE A 71 -8.43 -7.94 4.20
C ILE A 71 -7.70 -9.26 4.43
N VAL A 72 -6.38 -9.23 4.42
CA VAL A 72 -5.55 -10.41 4.64
C VAL A 72 -4.91 -10.32 6.02
N ASN A 73 -5.06 -11.38 6.82
CA ASN A 73 -4.40 -11.50 8.12
C ASN A 73 -2.94 -11.95 7.93
N LEU A 74 -1.99 -11.14 8.36
CA LEU A 74 -0.55 -11.44 8.28
C LEU A 74 -0.01 -12.09 9.56
N GLY A 75 -0.81 -12.15 10.62
CA GLY A 75 -0.49 -12.80 11.89
C GLY A 75 -0.45 -11.78 13.01
N GLN A 76 0.47 -12.00 13.94
CA GLN A 76 0.63 -11.17 15.12
C GLN A 76 2.08 -10.71 15.24
N THR A 77 2.27 -9.53 15.81
CA THR A 77 3.57 -8.97 16.13
C THR A 77 3.72 -8.82 17.64
N GLU A 78 4.93 -9.08 18.13
CA GLU A 78 5.36 -8.76 19.50
C GLU A 78 6.13 -7.44 19.56
N ILE A 79 6.30 -6.76 18.42
CA ILE A 79 6.99 -5.47 18.37
C ILE A 79 6.17 -4.45 19.18
N PRO A 80 6.80 -3.71 20.11
CA PRO A 80 6.13 -2.63 20.81
C PRO A 80 5.76 -1.47 19.89
N PHE A 81 4.67 -0.76 20.21
CA PHE A 81 4.19 0.37 19.42
C PHE A 81 5.25 1.48 19.23
N ASP A 82 5.98 1.83 20.29
CA ASP A 82 7.07 2.81 20.26
C ASP A 82 8.20 2.39 19.31
N VAL A 83 8.62 1.13 19.38
CA VAL A 83 9.64 0.57 18.47
C VAL A 83 9.17 0.61 17.00
N PHE A 84 7.89 0.30 16.76
CA PHE A 84 7.31 0.41 15.43
C PHE A 84 7.27 1.86 14.92
N MET A 85 6.91 2.81 15.78
CA MET A 85 6.86 4.23 15.41
C MET A 85 8.26 4.80 15.14
N ASP A 86 9.27 4.41 15.92
CA ASP A 86 10.67 4.77 15.66
C ASP A 86 11.14 4.23 14.30
N TYR A 87 10.81 2.97 13.99
CA TYR A 87 11.10 2.37 12.69
C TYR A 87 10.41 3.11 11.54
N LEU A 88 9.12 3.42 11.65
CA LEU A 88 8.41 4.20 10.62
C LEU A 88 9.00 5.60 10.46
N HIS A 89 9.41 6.24 11.55
CA HIS A 89 10.03 7.55 11.50
C HIS A 89 11.36 7.51 10.75
N GLU A 90 12.22 6.52 11.03
CA GLU A 90 13.46 6.30 10.28
C GLU A 90 13.19 6.09 8.79
N LEU A 91 12.20 5.27 8.44
CA LEU A 91 11.78 5.07 7.06
C LEU A 91 11.34 6.37 6.39
N SER A 92 10.59 7.23 7.08
CA SER A 92 10.07 8.48 6.52
C SER A 92 11.18 9.48 6.15
N ILE A 93 12.30 9.46 6.86
CA ILE A 93 13.44 10.36 6.63
C ILE A 93 14.56 9.71 5.78
N THR A 94 14.41 8.43 5.41
CA THR A 94 15.38 7.69 4.60
C THR A 94 14.77 7.26 3.27
N THR A 95 14.04 6.15 3.27
CA THR A 95 13.62 5.40 2.08
C THR A 95 12.24 5.83 1.57
N TYR A 96 11.33 6.26 2.46
CA TYR A 96 9.93 6.57 2.17
C TYR A 96 9.62 8.06 2.36
N LYS A 97 10.45 8.90 1.75
CA LYS A 97 10.21 10.34 1.62
C LYS A 97 9.15 10.60 0.55
N PRO A 98 8.41 11.71 0.62
CA PRO A 98 7.46 12.08 -0.44
C PRO A 98 8.11 12.02 -1.85
N GLU A 99 9.32 12.55 -1.98
CA GLU A 99 10.02 12.65 -3.26
C GLU A 99 10.59 11.32 -3.76
N SER A 100 10.66 10.29 -2.90
CA SER A 100 11.10 8.94 -3.32
C SER A 100 9.96 8.10 -3.86
N TYR A 101 8.71 8.59 -3.81
CA TYR A 101 7.57 7.85 -4.33
C TYR A 101 7.73 7.63 -5.84
N HIS A 102 7.66 6.36 -6.22
CA HIS A 102 7.65 5.93 -7.59
C HIS A 102 6.61 4.85 -7.77
N LEU A 103 5.58 5.15 -8.56
CA LEU A 103 4.42 4.30 -8.77
C LEU A 103 4.76 2.83 -9.08
N PHE A 104 5.91 2.55 -9.70
CA PHE A 104 6.25 1.22 -10.17
C PHE A 104 7.33 0.48 -9.37
N HIS A 105 8.17 1.23 -8.68
CA HIS A 105 9.38 0.68 -8.07
C HIS A 105 9.44 0.97 -6.58
N HIS A 106 8.70 1.97 -6.12
CA HIS A 106 8.75 2.45 -4.75
C HIS A 106 7.40 3.07 -4.36
N ASN A 107 6.40 2.23 -4.13
CA ASN A 107 5.02 2.63 -3.89
C ASN A 107 4.46 2.04 -2.58
N CYS A 108 3.17 2.24 -2.33
CA CYS A 108 2.44 1.69 -1.19
C CYS A 108 2.57 0.16 -1.01
N ASN A 109 2.72 -0.61 -2.09
CA ASN A 109 2.88 -2.05 -2.03
C ASN A 109 4.30 -2.45 -1.59
N ASN A 110 5.32 -1.71 -2.04
CA ASN A 110 6.69 -1.88 -1.54
C ASN A 110 6.78 -1.57 -0.05
N PHE A 111 6.17 -0.44 0.35
CA PHE A 111 6.07 -0.04 1.75
C PHE A 111 5.37 -1.12 2.60
N SER A 112 4.18 -1.57 2.16
CA SER A 112 3.42 -2.58 2.90
C SER A 112 4.16 -3.90 3.00
N SER A 113 4.87 -4.32 1.95
CA SER A 113 5.74 -5.50 1.96
C SER A 113 6.85 -5.38 2.99
N GLU A 114 7.59 -4.27 3.00
CA GLU A 114 8.70 -4.03 3.92
C GLU A 114 8.23 -3.98 5.38
N VAL A 115 7.15 -3.26 5.64
CA VAL A 115 6.55 -3.15 6.98
C VAL A 115 5.97 -4.49 7.45
N ALA A 116 5.31 -5.26 6.56
CA ALA A 116 4.82 -6.60 6.90
C ALA A 116 5.95 -7.55 7.31
N GLN A 117 7.08 -7.49 6.59
CA GLN A 117 8.27 -8.29 6.89
C GLN A 117 8.87 -7.89 8.23
N PHE A 118 8.98 -6.59 8.52
CA PHE A 118 9.44 -6.10 9.81
C PHE A 118 8.55 -6.59 10.96
N LEU A 119 7.22 -6.46 10.82
CA LEU A 119 6.27 -6.79 11.89
C LEU A 119 6.10 -8.29 12.13
N THR A 120 6.11 -9.11 11.08
CA THR A 120 5.65 -10.51 11.14
C THR A 120 6.57 -11.51 10.45
N GLY A 121 7.60 -11.05 9.73
CA GLY A 121 8.44 -11.89 8.87
C GLY A 121 7.72 -12.44 7.63
N LYS A 122 6.50 -11.98 7.34
CA LYS A 122 5.72 -12.38 6.16
C LYS A 122 5.60 -11.23 5.17
N ASP A 123 5.36 -11.59 3.92
CA ASP A 123 5.12 -10.64 2.84
C ASP A 123 3.61 -10.47 2.58
N ILE A 124 3.24 -9.42 1.84
CA ILE A 124 1.90 -9.23 1.30
C ILE A 124 1.65 -10.21 0.12
N PRO A 125 0.39 -10.45 -0.29
CA PRO A 125 0.10 -11.39 -1.38
C PRO A 125 0.86 -11.06 -2.68
N SER A 126 1.52 -12.05 -3.28
CA SER A 126 2.43 -11.87 -4.42
C SER A 126 1.78 -11.33 -5.70
N HIS A 127 0.47 -11.52 -5.86
CA HIS A 127 -0.29 -10.97 -6.99
C HIS A 127 -0.42 -9.43 -6.93
N ILE A 128 -0.15 -8.82 -5.77
CA ILE A 128 -0.13 -7.37 -5.57
C ILE A 128 1.20 -6.77 -6.03
N THR A 129 2.31 -7.36 -5.63
CA THR A 129 3.66 -6.86 -5.94
C THR A 129 4.08 -7.08 -7.40
N SER A 130 3.42 -8.01 -8.11
CA SER A 130 3.72 -8.35 -9.51
C SER A 130 3.09 -7.41 -10.55
N LEU A 131 2.08 -6.62 -10.16
CA LEU A 131 1.24 -5.85 -11.10
C LEU A 131 1.98 -4.74 -11.88
N PRO A 132 2.87 -3.91 -11.28
CA PRO A 132 3.42 -2.73 -11.97
C PRO A 132 4.19 -3.04 -13.26
N GLN A 133 4.99 -4.10 -13.27
CA GLN A 133 5.80 -4.46 -14.43
C GLN A 133 4.97 -4.97 -15.60
N GLU A 134 3.92 -5.73 -15.30
CA GLU A 134 3.08 -6.30 -16.33
C GLU A 134 2.34 -5.20 -17.07
N VAL A 135 1.66 -4.28 -16.37
CA VAL A 135 0.80 -3.23 -16.96
C VAL A 135 1.58 -2.26 -17.84
N LEU A 136 2.76 -1.84 -17.42
CA LEU A 136 3.57 -0.83 -18.13
C LEU A 136 4.33 -1.32 -19.34
N SER A 137 4.59 -2.62 -19.46
CA SER A 137 5.16 -3.18 -20.69
C SER A 137 4.24 -3.01 -21.91
N THR A 138 3.04 -2.41 -21.72
CA THR A 138 2.05 -2.17 -22.77
C THR A 138 1.89 -0.69 -23.10
N PRO A 139 1.53 -0.34 -24.35
CA PRO A 139 1.26 1.05 -24.77
C PRO A 139 0.22 1.78 -23.91
N PHE A 140 -0.71 1.07 -23.29
CA PHE A 140 -1.69 1.65 -22.38
C PHE A 140 -1.10 2.05 -21.04
N GLY A 141 -0.17 1.27 -20.49
CA GLY A 141 0.51 1.64 -19.24
C GLY A 141 1.19 3.00 -19.37
N ALA A 142 1.82 3.26 -20.51
CA ALA A 142 2.36 4.59 -20.85
C ALA A 142 1.26 5.67 -21.02
N MET A 143 0.08 5.31 -21.51
CA MET A 143 -1.06 6.23 -21.66
C MET A 143 -1.71 6.60 -20.32
N ILE A 144 -1.82 5.66 -19.38
CA ILE A 144 -2.45 5.91 -18.07
C ILE A 144 -1.45 6.38 -17.01
N GLN A 145 -0.15 6.30 -17.27
CA GLN A 145 0.89 6.74 -16.34
C GLN A 145 0.61 8.13 -15.74
N PRO A 146 0.27 9.19 -16.52
CA PRO A 146 -0.04 10.50 -15.94
C PRO A 146 -1.28 10.50 -15.05
N PHE A 147 -2.26 9.65 -15.34
CA PHE A 147 -3.48 9.52 -14.52
C PHE A 147 -3.16 8.82 -13.20
N VAL A 148 -2.37 7.76 -13.23
CA VAL A 148 -1.99 7.04 -12.02
C VAL A 148 -0.98 7.84 -11.18
N GLU A 149 -0.09 8.61 -11.79
CA GLU A 149 0.77 9.59 -11.08
C GLU A 149 -0.04 10.72 -10.46
N ALA A 150 -1.18 11.10 -11.07
CA ALA A 150 -2.12 12.04 -10.47
C ALA A 150 -2.96 11.41 -9.35
N MET A 151 -3.08 10.08 -9.31
CA MET A 151 -3.81 9.36 -8.26
C MET A 151 -3.01 9.32 -6.97
N HIS A 152 -3.37 10.23 -6.07
CA HIS A 152 -2.92 10.24 -4.69
C HIS A 152 -4.04 9.67 -3.83
N VAL A 153 -3.74 8.66 -3.02
CA VAL A 153 -4.69 8.16 -2.01
C VAL A 153 -4.78 9.22 -0.92
N GLN A 154 -5.91 9.94 -0.89
CA GLN A 154 -6.18 10.99 0.08
C GLN A 154 -6.89 10.42 1.32
N GLY A 155 -6.77 11.13 2.45
CA GLY A 155 -7.44 10.80 3.71
C GLY A 155 -6.50 10.33 4.82
N GLY A 156 -5.20 10.27 4.54
CA GLY A 156 -4.17 10.08 5.56
C GLY A 156 -3.70 11.40 6.20
N HIS A 157 -2.95 11.25 7.28
CA HIS A 157 -2.20 12.31 7.94
C HIS A 157 -0.80 11.78 8.30
N SER A 158 0.16 12.68 8.51
CA SER A 158 1.48 12.26 8.99
C SER A 158 1.34 11.63 10.39
N PRO A 159 1.87 10.41 10.62
CA PRO A 159 1.82 9.77 11.92
C PRO A 159 2.84 10.36 12.92
N PHE A 160 3.64 11.34 12.51
CA PHE A 160 4.73 11.93 13.31
C PHE A 160 4.40 13.31 13.90
N GLN A 161 3.14 13.75 13.81
CA GLN A 161 2.67 15.03 14.32
C GLN A 161 2.20 14.98 15.78
#